data_AF-A0A0F9U6I1-F1
#
_entry.id   AF-A0A0F9U6I1-F1
#
_cell.length_a   1.000
_cell.length_b   1.000
_cell.length_c   1.000
_cell.angle_alpha   90.00
_cell.angle_beta   90.00
_cell.angle_gamma   90.00
#
_symmetry.space_group_name_H-M   'P 1'
#
loop_
_entity.id
_entity.type
_entity.pdbx_description
1 polymer ?
#
loop_
_entity_poly.entity_id
_entity_poly.type
_entity_poly.pdbx_seq_one_letter_code
_entity_poly.pdbx_strand_id
1 'polypeptide(L)' 'MSDDNFTLSPLPDFGDHFTKEEFSSILESGAIIDSDGIAYYATATHKTSIEFLPSDFKQGKNRGEFTHVIWYNK' A
#
# COMPACT_ATOMS: atom_id res chain seq x y z
N MET A 1 7.86 -10.73 20.39
CA MET A 1 8.08 -10.16 19.06
C MET A 1 6.84 -10.51 18.27
N SER A 2 6.06 -9.52 17.86
CA SER A 2 4.80 -9.78 17.16
C SER A 2 5.17 -10.24 15.76
N ASP A 3 5.16 -11.56 15.55
CA ASP A 3 5.34 -12.23 14.27
C ASP A 3 4.12 -11.88 13.39
N ASP A 4 4.15 -10.70 12.78
CA ASP A 4 3.28 -10.43 11.63
C ASP A 4 3.75 -11.35 10.51
N ASN A 5 3.12 -12.53 10.40
CA ASN A 5 3.39 -13.49 9.36
C ASN A 5 2.82 -12.98 8.03
N PHE A 6 3.49 -11.99 7.42
CA PHE A 6 3.16 -11.51 6.09
C PHE A 6 3.93 -12.28 5.03
N THR A 7 3.25 -12.68 3.96
CA THR A 7 3.91 -13.30 2.81
C THR A 7 4.39 -12.21 1.86
N LEU A 8 5.68 -12.24 1.55
CA LEU A 8 6.27 -11.47 0.45
C LEU A 8 6.07 -12.24 -0.85
N SER A 9 5.34 -11.65 -1.78
CA SER A 9 5.18 -12.17 -3.13
C SER A 9 5.81 -11.18 -4.11
N PRO A 10 6.38 -11.63 -5.24
CA PRO A 10 6.87 -10.71 -6.27
C PRO A 10 5.77 -9.73 -6.68
N LEU A 11 6.16 -8.51 -7.06
CA LEU A 11 5.21 -7.54 -7.57
C LEU A 11 4.49 -8.14 -8.79
N PRO A 12 3.15 -8.10 -8.84
CA PRO A 12 2.41 -8.51 -10.02
C PRO A 12 2.59 -7.51 -11.16
N ASP A 13 2.31 -7.98 -12.38
CA ASP A 13 2.26 -7.15 -13.59
C ASP A 13 1.03 -6.23 -13.65
N PHE A 14 0.11 -6.34 -12.69
CA PHE A 14 -1.14 -5.58 -12.61
C PHE A 14 -1.26 -4.84 -11.27
N GLY A 15 -1.96 -3.71 -11.29
CA GLY A 15 -2.03 -2.77 -10.18
C GLY A 15 -0.96 -1.68 -10.27
N ASP A 16 -1.19 -0.58 -9.59
CA ASP A 16 -0.28 0.57 -9.62
C ASP A 16 0.67 0.52 -8.42
N HIS A 17 1.96 0.56 -8.71
CA HIS A 17 3.02 0.53 -7.71
C HIS A 17 3.59 1.92 -7.48
N PHE A 18 3.44 2.41 -6.25
CA PHE A 18 3.83 3.76 -5.85
C PHE A 18 4.81 3.71 -4.68
N THR A 19 5.64 4.73 -4.54
CA THR A 19 6.30 4.99 -3.25
C THR A 19 5.27 5.49 -2.25
N LYS A 20 5.58 5.41 -0.96
CA LYS A 20 4.72 5.98 0.09
C LYS A 20 4.43 7.47 -0.10
N GLU A 21 5.41 8.22 -0.59
CA GLU A 21 5.31 9.67 -0.82
C GLU A 21 4.36 9.98 -1.99
N GLU A 22 4.51 9.26 -3.10
CA GLU A 22 3.60 9.35 -4.25
C GLU A 22 2.18 8.98 -3.83
N PHE A 23 2.02 7.85 -3.11
CA PHE A 23 0.73 7.41 -2.64
C PHE A 23 0.08 8.44 -1.71
N SER A 24 0.83 9.02 -0.77
CA SER A 24 0.33 10.10 0.10
C SER A 24 -0.20 11.28 -0.72
N SER A 25 0.55 11.72 -1.74
CA SER A 25 0.14 12.84 -2.60
C SER A 25 -1.15 12.55 -3.38
N ILE A 26 -1.34 11.30 -3.81
CA ILE A 26 -2.56 10.85 -4.50
C ILE A 26 -3.77 10.85 -3.54
N LEU A 27 -3.57 10.43 -2.29
CA LEU A 27 -4.61 10.47 -1.23
C LEU A 27 -4.98 11.88 -0.78
N GLU A 28 -4.04 12.82 -0.87
CA GLU A 28 -4.31 14.24 -0.65
C GLU A 28 -5.10 14.84 -1.81
N SER A 29 -4.81 14.42 -3.04
CA SER A 29 -5.57 14.82 -4.23
C SER A 29 -6.99 14.24 -4.26
N GLY A 30 -7.25 13.17 -3.49
CA GLY A 30 -8.54 12.49 -3.46
C GLY A 30 -8.80 11.57 -4.66
N ALA A 31 -7.74 11.19 -5.38
CA ALA A 31 -7.87 10.29 -6.53
C ALA A 31 -8.09 8.83 -6.12
N ILE A 32 -7.62 8.46 -4.91
CA ILE A 32 -7.79 7.13 -4.33
C ILE A 32 -8.58 7.27 -3.03
N ILE A 33 -9.63 6.46 -2.88
CA ILE A 33 -10.45 6.35 -1.67
C ILE A 33 -10.60 4.89 -1.26
N ASP A 34 -11.00 4.65 -0.01
CA ASP A 34 -11.21 3.30 0.55
C ASP A 34 -12.20 2.43 -0.26
N SER A 35 -13.15 3.04 -0.95
CA SER A 35 -14.19 2.34 -1.69
C SER A 35 -13.80 2.01 -3.14
N ASP A 36 -12.69 2.55 -3.64
CA ASP A 36 -12.28 2.49 -5.05
C ASP A 36 -11.39 1.27 -5.36
N GLY A 37 -10.80 0.66 -4.33
CA GLY A 37 -9.86 -0.44 -4.50
C GLY A 37 -9.21 -0.88 -3.19
N ILE A 38 -8.11 -1.62 -3.32
CA ILE A 38 -7.41 -2.23 -2.19
C ILE A 38 -5.93 -1.91 -2.25
N ALA A 39 -5.36 -1.45 -1.13
CA ALA A 39 -3.95 -1.13 -1.00
C ALA A 39 -3.20 -2.19 -0.19
N TYR A 40 -2.03 -2.59 -0.65
CA TYR A 40 -1.12 -3.49 0.06
C TYR A 40 0.25 -2.87 0.24
N TYR A 41 0.90 -3.10 1.38
CA TYR A 41 2.28 -2.65 1.55
C TYR A 41 3.20 -3.41 0.60
N ALA A 42 4.18 -2.70 0.06
CA ALA A 42 5.14 -3.26 -0.87
C ALA A 42 6.56 -2.71 -0.61
N THR A 43 7.50 -3.34 -1.29
CA THR A 43 8.88 -2.92 -1.45
C THR A 43 9.10 -2.68 -2.93
N ALA A 44 10.28 -2.19 -3.30
CA ALA A 44 10.64 -1.93 -4.69
C ALA A 44 10.45 -3.14 -5.63
N THR A 45 10.43 -4.39 -5.10
CA THR A 45 10.38 -5.61 -5.89
C THR A 45 9.31 -6.62 -5.46
N HIS A 46 8.80 -6.54 -4.23
CA HIS A 46 7.83 -7.50 -3.68
C HIS A 46 6.67 -6.79 -2.99
N LYS A 47 5.46 -7.33 -3.11
CA LYS A 47 4.30 -6.95 -2.30
C LYS A 47 4.18 -7.83 -1.07
N THR A 48 3.55 -7.30 -0.04
CA THR A 48 3.12 -8.07 1.14
C THR A 48 1.66 -8.46 1.03
N SER A 49 1.22 -9.38 1.89
CA SER A 49 -0.20 -9.69 2.09
C SER A 49 -0.87 -8.76 3.11
N ILE A 50 -0.18 -7.71 3.56
CA ILE A 50 -0.72 -6.75 4.51
C ILE A 50 -1.51 -5.69 3.74
N GLU A 51 -2.82 -5.84 3.79
CA GLU A 51 -3.77 -4.84 3.33
C GLU A 51 -3.85 -3.67 4.32
N PHE A 52 -4.08 -2.47 3.81
CA PHE A 52 -4.39 -1.32 4.64
C PHE A 52 -5.36 -0.39 3.92
N LEU A 53 -6.10 0.40 4.70
CA LEU A 53 -7.01 1.39 4.14
C LEU A 53 -6.24 2.67 3.78
N PRO A 54 -6.52 3.28 2.62
CA PRO A 54 -5.90 4.56 2.26
C PRO A 54 -6.16 5.66 3.30
N SER A 55 -7.33 5.64 3.92
CA SER A 55 -7.70 6.54 5.02
C SER A 55 -6.88 6.31 6.30
N ASP A 56 -6.51 5.06 6.64
CA ASP A 56 -5.60 4.77 7.75
C ASP A 56 -4.17 5.26 7.43
N PHE A 57 -3.72 5.07 6.18
CA PHE A 57 -2.43 5.58 5.73
C PHE A 57 -2.35 7.10 5.83
N LYS A 58 -3.40 7.81 5.38
CA LYS A 58 -3.54 9.27 5.49
C LYS A 58 -3.55 9.75 6.94
N GLN A 59 -4.04 8.95 7.87
CA GLN A 59 -4.01 9.22 9.31
C GLN A 59 -2.65 8.90 9.97
N GLY A 60 -1.64 8.50 9.19
CA GLY A 60 -0.30 8.19 9.69
C GLY A 60 -0.15 6.79 10.27
N LYS A 61 -1.16 5.91 10.13
CA LYS A 61 -1.05 4.50 10.52
C LYS A 61 -0.37 3.69 9.43
N ASN A 62 0.87 4.05 9.12
CA ASN A 62 1.69 3.33 8.16
C ASN A 62 2.82 2.54 8.85
N ARG A 63 3.17 1.38 8.29
CA ARG A 63 4.30 0.57 8.76
C ARG A 63 5.59 1.10 8.16
N GLY A 64 6.43 1.75 8.97
CA GLY A 64 7.71 2.35 8.54
C GLY A 64 8.69 1.40 7.86
N GLU A 65 8.51 0.09 8.05
CA GLU A 65 9.36 -0.98 7.48
C GLU A 65 9.26 -1.08 5.95
N PHE A 66 8.13 -0.65 5.38
CA PHE A 66 7.90 -0.68 3.93
C PHE A 66 8.18 0.69 3.32
N THR A 67 8.62 0.72 2.06
CA THR A 67 8.92 1.97 1.33
C THR A 67 7.93 2.23 0.21
N HIS A 68 7.22 1.20 -0.24
CA HIS A 68 6.33 1.24 -1.37
C HIS A 68 4.94 0.69 -1.00
N VAL A 69 4.03 0.87 -1.94
CA VAL A 69 2.63 0.51 -1.83
C VAL A 69 2.13 0.11 -3.20
N ILE A 70 1.30 -0.93 -3.24
CA ILE A 70 0.64 -1.35 -4.46
C ILE A 70 -0.87 -1.17 -4.29
N TRP A 71 -1.48 -0.48 -5.24
CA TRP A 71 -2.90 -0.20 -5.31
C TRP A 71 -3.55 -1.07 -6.38
N TYR A 72 -4.63 -1.74 -6.03
CA TYR A 72 -5.47 -2.45 -6.99
C TYR A 72 -6.80 -1.72 -7.08
N ASN A 73 -7.01 -1.02 -8.19
CA ASN A 73 -8.30 -0.46 -8.51
C ASN A 73 -9.33 -1.57 -8.71
N LYS A 74 -10.55 -1.37 -8.22
CA LYS A 74 -11.69 -2.23 -8.50
C LYS A 74 -12.31 -1.93 -9.85
#